data_AF-A0AAW2MLW9-F1
#
_entry.id   AF-A0AAW2MLW9-F1
#
_cell.length_a   1.000
_cell.length_b   1.000
_cell.length_c   1.000
_cell.angle_alpha   90.00
_cell.angle_beta   90.00
_cell.angle_gamma   90.00
#
_symmetry.space_group_name_H-M   'P 1'
#
loop_
_entity.id
_entity.type
_entity.pdbx_description
1 polymer ?
#
loop_
_entity_poly.entity_id
_entity_poly.type
_entity_poly.pdbx_seq_one_letter_code
_entity_poly.pdbx_strand_id
1 'polypeptide(L)'
;MTYSLLIWEQFWDPNVNTQAPPNVTDCSDRNYSKYYVVVVQYTARFNAESVKNFLYALNNGKISKKKFNMRLAPEETSAKLTGYEHNGVTCIGMKTDIPVILDEAITKLNPDFFWLGGGEIDLKLGIRTSEFINYVNPFIVNCSGS
;
A
#
# COMPACT_ATOMS: atom_id res chain seq x y z
N MET A 1 5.51 -9.83 -15.77
CA MET A 1 4.64 -10.24 -14.65
C MET A 1 3.93 -8.99 -14.15
N THR A 2 2.61 -9.02 -14.01
CA THR A 2 1.81 -7.85 -13.62
C THR A 2 1.68 -7.79 -12.10
N TYR A 3 1.79 -6.59 -11.52
CA TYR A 3 1.69 -6.37 -10.08
C TYR A 3 0.39 -5.64 -9.76
N SER A 4 -0.25 -6.02 -8.66
CA SER A 4 -1.48 -5.42 -8.18
C SER A 4 -1.17 -4.29 -7.21
N LEU A 5 -1.91 -3.20 -7.33
CA LEU A 5 -1.95 -2.14 -6.31
C LEU A 5 -3.23 -2.31 -5.50
N LEU A 6 -3.08 -2.45 -4.19
CA LEU A 6 -4.19 -2.53 -3.25
C LEU A 6 -4.13 -1.33 -2.31
N ILE A 7 -5.20 -0.53 -2.24
CA ILE A 7 -5.28 0.55 -1.25
C ILE A 7 -5.88 -0.01 0.02
N TRP A 8 -5.11 0.05 1.09
CA TRP A 8 -5.52 -0.36 2.42
C TRP A 8 -5.85 0.87 3.27
N GLU A 9 -7.01 0.84 3.91
CA GLU A 9 -7.52 1.86 4.82
C GLU A 9 -7.37 1.38 6.27
N GLN A 10 -6.79 2.23 7.12
CA GLN A 10 -6.96 2.17 8.56
C GLN A 10 -8.37 2.67 8.91
N PHE A 11 -9.21 1.78 9.46
CA PHE A 11 -10.60 2.10 9.73
C PHE A 11 -10.97 1.98 11.21
N TRP A 12 -11.96 2.78 11.58
CA TRP A 12 -12.63 2.70 12.87
C TRP A 12 -13.94 1.92 12.68
N ASP A 13 -14.17 0.93 13.54
CA ASP A 13 -15.44 0.20 13.59
C ASP A 13 -15.84 -0.01 15.06
N PRO A 14 -17.01 0.52 15.48
CA PRO A 14 -17.45 0.47 16.86
C PRO A 14 -17.70 -0.96 17.36
N ASN A 15 -17.86 -1.93 16.45
CA ASN A 15 -18.23 -3.30 16.78
C ASN A 15 -17.03 -4.23 16.97
N VAL A 16 -15.80 -3.73 16.79
CA VAL A 16 -14.56 -4.51 16.94
C VAL A 16 -13.60 -3.84 17.92
N ASN A 17 -12.88 -4.65 18.70
CA ASN A 17 -11.92 -4.16 19.72
C ASN A 17 -10.61 -3.61 19.14
N THR A 18 -10.38 -3.78 17.84
CA THR A 18 -9.19 -3.27 17.12
C THR A 18 -9.63 -2.07 16.30
N GLN A 19 -9.17 -0.86 16.60
CA GLN A 19 -9.68 0.37 15.99
C GLN A 19 -8.57 1.37 15.72
N ALA A 20 -8.50 1.86 14.49
CA ALA A 20 -7.72 3.05 14.19
C ALA A 20 -8.32 4.25 14.97
N PRO A 21 -7.50 5.05 15.68
CA PRO A 21 -7.96 6.25 16.35
C PRO A 21 -8.61 7.23 15.36
N PRO A 22 -9.67 7.95 15.76
CA PRO A 22 -10.39 8.87 14.87
C PRO A 22 -9.54 10.06 14.42
N ASN A 23 -8.42 10.34 15.09
CA ASN A 23 -7.48 11.39 14.72
C ASN A 23 -6.53 10.98 13.57
N VAL A 24 -6.60 9.75 13.08
CA VAL A 24 -5.88 9.31 11.87
C VAL A 24 -6.78 9.56 10.66
N THR A 25 -6.72 10.76 10.11
CA THR A 25 -7.68 11.24 9.11
C THR A 25 -7.12 11.33 7.69
N ASP A 26 -5.80 11.38 7.54
CA ASP A 26 -5.12 11.64 6.27
C ASP A 26 -3.81 10.84 6.13
N CYS A 27 -3.02 11.16 5.11
CA CYS A 27 -1.77 10.47 4.76
C CYS A 27 -0.49 11.22 5.16
N SER A 28 -0.60 12.28 5.99
CA SER A 28 0.53 13.16 6.31
C SER A 28 1.62 12.49 7.13
N ASP A 29 1.25 11.60 8.06
CA ASP A 29 2.19 10.77 8.82
C ASP A 29 2.41 9.44 8.10
N ARG A 30 3.53 9.31 7.40
CA ARG A 30 3.89 8.08 6.69
C ARG A 30 3.99 6.85 7.59
N ASN A 31 4.29 7.03 8.88
CA ASN A 31 4.44 5.92 9.83
C ASN A 31 3.11 5.50 10.44
N TYR A 32 2.09 6.36 10.36
CA TYR A 32 0.76 6.10 10.90
C TYR A 32 -0.37 6.71 10.06
N SER A 33 -0.28 6.54 8.75
CA SER A 33 -1.21 7.09 7.76
C SER A 33 -2.57 6.40 7.79
N LYS A 34 -3.63 7.13 7.43
CA LYS A 34 -4.96 6.56 7.22
C LYS A 34 -4.98 5.56 6.07
N TYR A 35 -4.23 5.81 5.00
CA TYR A 35 -4.21 4.93 3.84
C TYR A 35 -2.79 4.51 3.48
N TYR A 36 -2.64 3.30 2.97
CA TYR A 36 -1.40 2.79 2.40
C TYR A 36 -1.69 2.14 1.05
N VAL A 37 -0.83 2.38 0.06
CA VAL A 37 -0.83 1.58 -1.16
C VAL A 37 0.09 0.39 -0.95
N VAL A 38 -0.39 -0.82 -1.17
CA VAL A 38 0.41 -2.04 -1.12
C VAL A 38 0.63 -2.54 -2.55
N VAL A 39 1.89 -2.69 -2.93
CA VAL A 39 2.31 -3.23 -4.22
C VAL A 39 2.82 -4.65 -4.02
N VAL A 40 2.07 -5.62 -4.57
CA VAL A 40 2.35 -7.06 -4.48
C VAL A 40 2.22 -7.71 -5.86
N GLN A 41 2.87 -8.84 -6.06
CA GLN A 41 2.69 -9.63 -7.28
C GLN A 41 1.24 -10.12 -7.39
N TYR A 42 0.63 -10.02 -8.58
CA TYR A 42 -0.78 -10.36 -8.78
C TYR A 42 -1.15 -11.78 -8.31
N THR A 43 -0.26 -12.75 -8.51
CA THR A 43 -0.47 -14.15 -8.13
C THR A 43 -0.16 -14.42 -6.65
N ALA A 44 0.47 -13.48 -5.95
CA ALA A 44 0.91 -13.70 -4.58
C ALA A 44 -0.22 -13.41 -3.60
N ARG A 45 -0.26 -14.19 -2.52
CA ARG A 45 -1.25 -13.98 -1.46
C ARG A 45 -0.75 -12.89 -0.52
N PHE A 46 -1.45 -11.76 -0.49
CA PHE A 46 -1.17 -10.68 0.44
C PHE A 46 -1.33 -11.12 1.90
N ASN A 47 -0.38 -10.74 2.75
CA ASN A 47 -0.37 -10.98 4.18
C ASN A 47 -0.55 -9.65 4.95
N ALA A 48 -1.80 -9.37 5.33
CA ALA A 48 -2.17 -8.18 6.10
C ALA A 48 -1.50 -8.13 7.49
N GLU A 49 -1.25 -9.29 8.11
CA GLU A 49 -0.64 -9.36 9.44
C GLU A 49 0.84 -8.96 9.39
N SER A 50 1.57 -9.30 8.32
CA SER A 50 2.94 -8.83 8.10
C SER A 50 3.01 -7.30 8.04
N VAL A 51 2.11 -6.66 7.28
CA VAL A 51 2.04 -5.19 7.20
C VAL A 51 1.71 -4.57 8.56
N LYS A 52 0.72 -5.13 9.27
CA LYS A 52 0.35 -4.67 10.61
C LYS A 52 1.52 -4.74 11.59
N ASN A 53 2.28 -5.84 11.57
CA ASN A 53 3.47 -6.03 12.41
C ASN A 53 4.56 -5.02 12.08
N PHE A 54 4.80 -4.77 10.80
CA PHE A 54 5.74 -3.76 10.34
C PHE A 54 5.37 -2.37 10.86
N LEU A 55 4.12 -1.93 10.65
CA LEU A 55 3.66 -0.61 11.09
C LEU A 55 3.72 -0.45 12.62
N TYR A 56 3.41 -1.51 13.38
CA TYR A 56 3.58 -1.51 14.83
C TYR A 56 5.04 -1.31 15.25
N ALA A 57 5.97 -2.03 14.62
CA ALA A 57 7.40 -1.90 14.88
C ALA A 57 7.96 -0.53 14.47
N LEU A 58 7.49 0.00 13.33
CA LEU A 58 7.86 1.33 12.81
C LEU A 58 7.53 2.46 13.79
N ASN A 59 6.49 2.29 14.61
CA ASN A 59 6.08 3.24 15.63
C ASN A 59 6.77 3.03 16.99
N ASN A 60 7.85 2.22 17.05
CA ASN A 60 8.61 1.90 18.26
C ASN A 60 7.71 1.45 19.44
N GLY A 61 6.60 0.78 19.15
CA GLY A 61 5.63 0.35 20.19
C GLY A 61 4.84 1.47 20.88
N LYS A 62 5.01 2.74 20.48
CA LYS A 62 4.24 3.89 21.02
C LYS A 62 2.74 3.74 20.76
N ILE A 63 2.40 3.10 19.65
CA ILE A 63 1.04 2.81 19.25
C ILE A 63 0.79 1.33 19.51
N SER A 64 -0.24 1.01 20.30
CA SER A 64 -0.60 -0.38 20.58
C SER A 64 -1.01 -1.10 19.29
N LYS A 65 -0.58 -2.36 19.10
CA LYS A 65 -0.91 -3.18 17.92
C LYS A 65 -2.41 -3.27 17.62
N LYS A 66 -3.27 -3.19 18.64
CA LYS A 66 -4.74 -3.16 18.48
C LYS A 66 -5.28 -1.88 17.82
N LYS A 67 -4.46 -0.84 17.70
CA LYS A 67 -4.84 0.41 17.03
C LYS A 67 -4.58 0.39 15.53
N PHE A 68 -3.95 -0.67 15.02
CA PHE A 68 -3.81 -0.91 13.59
C PHE A 68 -4.92 -1.85 13.14
N ASN A 69 -5.98 -1.27 12.57
CA ASN A 69 -7.07 -2.02 11.97
C ASN A 69 -7.16 -1.66 10.49
N MET A 70 -6.78 -2.59 9.61
CA MET A 70 -6.67 -2.33 8.19
C MET A 70 -7.67 -3.17 7.40
N ARG A 71 -8.27 -2.59 6.37
CA ARG A 71 -9.11 -3.27 5.37
C ARG A 71 -8.81 -2.76 3.98
N LEU A 72 -9.25 -3.47 2.95
CA LEU A 72 -9.25 -2.93 1.58
C LEU A 72 -10.19 -1.70 1.54
N ALA A 73 -9.69 -0.59 0.99
CA ALA A 73 -10.48 0.61 0.81
C ALA A 73 -11.60 0.36 -0.21
N PRO A 74 -12.80 0.95 -0.02
CA PRO A 74 -13.85 0.92 -1.04
C PRO A 74 -13.35 1.53 -2.37
N GLU A 75 -13.86 1.02 -3.49
CA GLU A 75 -13.46 1.46 -4.84
C GLU A 75 -13.63 2.97 -5.04
N GLU A 76 -14.76 3.54 -4.61
CA GLU A 76 -15.01 4.99 -4.67
C GLU A 76 -13.95 5.79 -3.89
N THR A 77 -13.53 5.29 -2.72
CA THR A 77 -12.48 5.91 -1.92
C THR A 77 -11.14 5.82 -2.63
N SER A 78 -10.83 4.67 -3.23
CA SER A 78 -9.63 4.47 -4.04
C SER A 78 -9.57 5.45 -5.22
N ALA A 79 -10.66 5.58 -5.99
CA ALA A 79 -10.75 6.49 -7.13
C ALA A 79 -10.62 7.95 -6.69
N LYS A 80 -11.24 8.34 -5.58
CA LYS A 80 -11.13 9.70 -5.02
C LYS A 80 -9.70 10.04 -4.60
N LEU A 81 -9.01 9.12 -3.92
CA LEU A 81 -7.66 9.35 -3.39
C LEU A 81 -6.59 9.33 -4.47
N THR A 82 -6.69 8.41 -5.43
CA THR A 82 -5.68 8.23 -6.47
C THR A 82 -5.96 9.06 -7.71
N GLY A 83 -7.24 9.27 -8.04
CA GLY A 83 -7.64 9.85 -9.32
C GLY A 83 -7.74 8.83 -10.45
N TYR A 84 -7.58 7.53 -10.16
CA TYR A 84 -7.66 6.45 -11.15
C TYR A 84 -8.84 5.52 -10.87
N GLU A 85 -9.49 5.08 -11.94
CA GLU A 85 -10.53 4.06 -11.88
C GLU A 85 -9.94 2.68 -11.59
N HIS A 86 -10.84 1.73 -11.26
CA HIS A 86 -10.47 0.33 -11.06
C HIS A 86 -9.65 -0.22 -12.25
N ASN A 87 -8.65 -1.05 -11.95
CA ASN A 87 -7.64 -1.59 -12.89
C ASN A 87 -6.67 -0.57 -13.54
N GLY A 88 -6.87 0.73 -13.36
CA GLY A 88 -5.96 1.78 -13.83
C GLY A 88 -4.97 2.29 -12.78
N VAL A 89 -5.16 1.94 -11.50
CA VAL A 89 -4.42 2.52 -10.37
C VAL A 89 -2.90 2.35 -10.51
N THR A 90 -2.17 3.44 -10.26
CA THR A 90 -0.71 3.49 -10.19
C THR A 90 -0.23 4.30 -8.98
N CYS A 91 1.04 4.15 -8.60
CA CYS A 91 1.66 4.90 -7.49
C CYS A 91 2.13 6.30 -7.91
N ILE A 92 2.06 6.64 -9.19
CA ILE A 92 2.61 7.88 -9.76
C ILE A 92 1.47 8.83 -10.09
N GLY A 93 1.60 10.12 -9.76
CA GLY A 93 0.61 11.14 -10.15
C GLY A 93 -0.72 11.05 -9.40
N MET A 94 -0.77 10.38 -8.26
CA MET A 94 -1.98 10.30 -7.44
C MET A 94 -2.42 11.67 -6.92
N LYS A 95 -3.74 11.88 -6.75
CA LYS A 95 -4.30 13.12 -6.16
C LYS A 95 -3.89 13.32 -4.70
N THR A 96 -3.61 12.23 -3.99
CA THR A 96 -3.16 12.22 -2.60
C THR A 96 -1.79 11.55 -2.53
N ASP A 97 -0.87 12.13 -1.76
CA ASP A 97 0.41 11.48 -1.45
C ASP A 97 0.18 10.36 -0.42
N ILE A 98 -0.03 9.14 -0.91
CA ILE A 98 -0.30 7.96 -0.08
C ILE A 98 1.01 7.18 0.10
N PRO A 99 1.43 6.89 1.34
CA PRO A 99 2.62 6.06 1.58
C PRO A 99 2.49 4.69 0.92
N VAL A 100 3.56 4.27 0.26
CA VAL A 100 3.61 3.01 -0.48
C VAL A 100 4.37 1.96 0.34
N ILE A 101 3.82 0.75 0.38
CA ILE A 101 4.45 -0.47 0.87
C ILE A 101 4.74 -1.33 -0.36
N LEU A 102 6.01 -1.63 -0.58
CA LEU A 102 6.49 -2.49 -1.66
C LEU A 102 6.85 -3.86 -1.09
N ASP A 103 6.31 -4.91 -1.69
CA ASP A 103 6.67 -6.26 -1.31
C ASP A 103 8.15 -6.55 -1.56
N GLU A 104 8.82 -7.14 -0.57
CA GLU A 104 10.26 -7.40 -0.59
C GLU A 104 10.67 -8.26 -1.80
N ALA A 105 9.82 -9.20 -2.24
CA ALA A 105 10.07 -10.04 -3.41
C ALA A 105 10.33 -9.22 -4.69
N ILE A 106 9.71 -8.03 -4.82
CA ILE A 106 9.85 -7.15 -5.99
C ILE A 106 11.27 -6.57 -6.06
N THR A 107 11.87 -6.29 -4.89
CA THR A 107 13.24 -5.77 -4.80
C THR A 107 14.30 -6.78 -5.24
N LYS A 108 13.94 -8.05 -5.33
CA LYS A 108 14.82 -9.17 -5.68
C LYS A 108 14.65 -9.64 -7.13
N LEU A 109 13.87 -8.91 -7.93
CA LEU A 109 13.64 -9.27 -9.33
C LEU A 109 14.93 -9.22 -10.14
N ASN A 110 15.09 -10.24 -10.99
CA ASN A 110 16.13 -10.30 -11.99
C ASN A 110 15.49 -10.74 -13.32
N PRO A 111 15.36 -9.85 -14.32
CA PRO A 111 15.89 -8.48 -14.37
C PRO A 111 15.23 -7.52 -13.36
N ASP A 112 15.95 -6.45 -12.98
CA ASP A 112 15.51 -5.32 -12.12
C ASP A 112 14.42 -4.50 -12.81
N PHE A 113 13.23 -5.09 -12.98
CA PHE A 113 12.15 -4.52 -13.75
C PHE A 113 10.81 -5.16 -13.45
N PHE A 114 9.76 -4.35 -13.41
CA PHE A 114 8.39 -4.85 -13.22
C PHE A 114 7.34 -3.94 -13.87
N TRP A 115 6.10 -4.45 -13.93
CA TRP A 115 4.96 -3.77 -14.57
C TRP A 115 3.88 -3.39 -13.56
N LEU A 116 3.43 -2.15 -13.65
CA LEU A 116 2.38 -1.54 -12.82
C LEU A 116 1.20 -1.10 -13.70
N GLY A 117 0.07 -0.77 -13.09
CA GLY A 117 -0.96 0.05 -13.77
C GLY A 117 -0.36 1.37 -14.27
N GLY A 118 -0.82 1.85 -15.42
CA GLY A 118 -0.30 3.06 -16.06
C GLY A 118 -1.13 4.33 -15.82
N GLY A 119 -2.19 4.27 -15.00
CA GLY A 119 -3.16 5.36 -14.84
C GLY A 119 -4.38 5.26 -15.76
N GLU A 120 -4.47 4.19 -16.54
CA GLU A 120 -5.56 3.87 -17.47
C GLU A 120 -5.67 2.32 -17.52
N ILE A 121 -6.85 1.77 -17.81
CA ILE A 121 -7.16 0.33 -17.72
C ILE A 121 -6.23 -0.50 -18.61
N ASP A 122 -6.04 -0.06 -19.85
CA ASP A 122 -5.28 -0.76 -20.88
C ASP A 122 -3.81 -0.31 -20.93
N LEU A 123 -3.43 0.70 -20.14
CA LEU A 123 -2.06 1.16 -20.02
C LEU A 123 -1.32 0.45 -18.87
N LYS A 124 -0.10 0.01 -19.14
CA LYS A 124 0.84 -0.51 -18.14
C LYS A 124 2.14 0.28 -18.18
N LEU A 125 2.67 0.56 -17.00
CA LEU A 125 3.95 1.22 -16.82
C LEU A 125 5.01 0.17 -16.50
N GLY A 126 6.00 0.04 -17.36
CA GLY A 126 7.20 -0.74 -17.10
C GLY A 126 8.27 0.15 -16.48
N ILE A 127 8.82 -0.24 -15.33
CA ILE A 127 9.82 0.56 -14.61
C ILE A 127 10.88 -0.34 -13.98
N ARG A 128 12.12 0.16 -13.89
CA ARG A 128 13.17 -0.53 -13.12
C ARG A 128 12.80 -0.50 -11.64
N THR A 129 12.99 -1.61 -10.93
CA THR A 129 12.65 -1.65 -9.50
C THR A 129 13.48 -0.64 -8.71
N SER A 130 14.76 -0.51 -9.03
CA SER A 130 15.65 0.51 -8.46
C SER A 130 15.15 1.95 -8.65
N GLU A 131 14.72 2.32 -9.86
CA GLU A 131 14.16 3.66 -10.14
C GLU A 131 12.86 3.91 -9.40
N PHE A 132 11.98 2.90 -9.36
CA PHE A 132 10.73 2.99 -8.59
C PHE A 132 11.01 3.22 -7.11
N ILE A 133 11.93 2.48 -6.51
CA ILE A 133 12.31 2.64 -5.09
C ILE A 133 12.85 4.05 -4.84
N ASN A 134 13.72 4.55 -5.71
CA ASN A 134 14.31 5.88 -5.55
C ASN A 134 13.27 7.00 -5.66
N TYR A 135 12.29 6.87 -6.57
CA TYR A 135 11.28 7.89 -6.79
C TYR A 135 10.15 7.84 -5.76
N VAL A 136 9.59 6.65 -5.51
CA VAL A 136 8.42 6.46 -4.64
C VAL A 136 8.81 6.41 -3.16
N ASN A 137 10.07 6.08 -2.86
CA ASN A 137 10.57 5.88 -1.51
C ASN A 137 9.65 4.96 -0.67
N PRO A 138 9.33 3.74 -1.11
CA PRO A 138 8.37 2.88 -0.43
C PRO A 138 8.95 2.28 0.86
N PHE A 139 8.08 1.85 1.77
CA PHE A 139 8.44 0.89 2.80
C PHE A 139 8.62 -0.49 2.17
N ILE A 140 9.77 -1.13 2.39
CA ILE A 140 10.02 -2.49 1.91
C ILE A 140 9.59 -3.47 2.99
N VAL A 141 8.62 -4.32 2.69
CA VAL A 141 8.03 -5.26 3.65
C VAL A 141 7.82 -6.62 2.98
N ASN A 142 8.20 -7.70 3.63
CA ASN A 142 7.79 -9.04 3.20
C ASN A 142 6.30 -9.24 3.52
N CYS A 143 5.44 -8.94 2.55
CA CYS A 143 3.99 -8.90 2.72
C CYS A 143 3.24 -9.81 1.75
N SER A 144 3.95 -10.72 1.08
CA SER A 144 3.35 -11.81 0.33
C SER A 144 3.93 -13.17 0.73
N GLY A 145 3.12 -14.22 0.63
CA GLY A 145 3.61 -15.59 0.82
C GLY A 145 4.35 -16.09 -0.42
N SER A 146 5.49 -16.76 -0.22
CA SER A 146 6.09 -17.65 -1.23
C SER A 146 5.23 -18.87 -1.49
#